data_AF-A0A435XQD8-F1
#
_entry.id   AF-A0A435XQD8-F1
#
_cell.length_a   1.000
_cell.length_b   1.000
_cell.length_c   1.000
_cell.angle_alpha   90.00
_cell.angle_beta   90.00
_cell.angle_gamma   90.00
#
_symmetry.space_group_name_H-M   'P 1'
#
loop_
_entity.id
_entity.type
_entity.pdbx_description
1 polymer ?
#
loop_
_entity_poly.entity_id
_entity_poly.type
_entity_poly.pdbx_seq_one_letter_code
_entity_poly.pdbx_strand_id
1 'polypeptide(L)'
;MNASNCILLSPADNVAVANGRIEIGTALPNGAVASVLIEPGHKVAIKPIAAGEAVVKYAQAIGRATQDIAAGEHVHSHNLVFESGRLPVVPPSEAEHATEADRARTFMGYRRADGRAGTRNFIGIVASVNCSATVCHSIADTANRTLLPKYPGIDGFVPIVHGQGCGMSGTGDGMMVLHRTLAGYARHPNFGGVLMVGLGCEVNQLTLYGQKGVAAGKRHFNIQDAGGSRKSVEKAMGVLAEIAEEVGQLKR
;
A
#
# COMPACT_ATOMS: atom_id res chain seq x y z
N MET A 1 -31.75 15.12 19.14
CA MET A 1 -31.73 14.29 17.93
C MET A 1 -31.42 12.87 18.38
N ASN A 2 -32.37 11.93 18.27
CA ASN A 2 -32.07 10.53 18.57
C ASN A 2 -30.98 10.08 17.61
N ALA A 3 -29.83 9.64 18.14
CA ALA A 3 -28.81 9.01 17.32
C ALA A 3 -29.49 7.83 16.61
N SER A 4 -29.48 7.83 15.28
CA SER A 4 -30.00 6.68 14.54
C SER A 4 -29.08 5.50 14.85
N ASN A 5 -29.62 4.43 15.43
CA ASN A 5 -28.88 3.20 15.75
C ASN A 5 -28.61 2.34 14.49
N CYS A 6 -28.77 2.94 13.31
CA CYS A 6 -28.43 2.32 12.04
C CYS A 6 -27.93 3.35 11.02
N ILE A 7 -27.22 2.86 10.01
CA ILE A 7 -26.66 3.64 8.91
C ILE A 7 -27.24 3.09 7.61
N LEU A 8 -27.86 3.98 6.83
CA LEU A 8 -28.22 3.72 5.44
C LEU A 8 -27.10 4.27 4.55
N LEU A 9 -26.42 3.40 3.80
CA LEU A 9 -25.21 3.76 3.06
C LEU A 9 -25.54 4.38 1.69
N SER A 10 -26.64 3.96 1.08
CA SER A 10 -27.17 4.55 -0.13
C SER A 10 -28.70 4.63 -0.09
N PRO A 11 -29.32 5.67 -0.68
CA PRO A 11 -30.77 5.71 -0.90
C PRO A 11 -31.32 4.51 -1.70
N ALA A 12 -30.47 3.83 -2.48
CA ALA A 12 -30.84 2.64 -3.25
C ALA A 12 -30.86 1.33 -2.43
N ASP A 13 -30.33 1.35 -1.21
CA ASP A 13 -30.24 0.17 -0.36
C ASP A 13 -31.62 -0.29 0.13
N ASN A 14 -31.77 -1.60 0.33
CA ASN A 14 -32.96 -2.20 0.96
C ASN A 14 -32.68 -2.73 2.37
N VAL A 15 -31.44 -2.59 2.83
CA VAL A 15 -31.02 -2.87 4.20
C VAL A 15 -30.22 -1.70 4.77
N ALA A 16 -30.31 -1.50 6.09
CA ALA A 16 -29.42 -0.64 6.85
C ALA A 16 -28.48 -1.49 7.71
N VAL A 17 -27.38 -0.89 8.19
CA VAL A 17 -26.44 -1.54 9.11
C VAL A 17 -26.60 -0.96 10.50
N ALA A 18 -26.76 -1.80 11.51
CA ALA A 18 -26.77 -1.39 12.90
C ALA A 18 -25.41 -0.80 13.30
N ASN A 19 -25.35 0.47 13.72
CA ASN A 19 -24.14 1.09 14.29
C ASN A 19 -24.19 1.14 15.84
N GLY A 20 -25.30 0.68 16.40
CA GLY A 20 -25.56 0.44 17.80
C GLY A 20 -26.63 -0.63 17.91
N ARG A 21 -27.01 -1.01 19.13
CA ARG A 21 -28.07 -2.00 19.33
C ARG A 21 -29.43 -1.41 18.91
N ILE A 22 -30.18 -2.17 18.12
CA ILE A 22 -31.53 -1.80 17.69
C ILE A 22 -32.51 -2.66 18.48
N GLU A 23 -33.27 -2.01 19.36
CA GLU A 23 -34.34 -2.66 20.12
C GLU A 23 -35.60 -2.83 19.25
N ILE A 24 -36.45 -3.78 19.61
CA ILE A 24 -37.77 -3.95 18.96
C ILE A 24 -38.57 -2.64 19.07
N GLY A 25 -39.24 -2.24 18.00
CA GLY A 25 -40.00 -0.99 17.95
C GLY A 25 -39.16 0.25 17.58
N THR A 26 -37.85 0.09 17.41
CA THR A 26 -36.99 1.20 16.96
C THR A 26 -37.34 1.59 15.52
N ALA A 27 -37.54 2.88 15.28
CA ALA A 27 -37.76 3.42 13.94
C ALA A 27 -36.50 3.28 13.07
N LEU A 28 -36.70 2.84 11.84
CA LEU A 28 -35.67 2.62 10.82
C LEU A 28 -35.84 3.62 9.67
N PRO A 29 -34.83 3.76 8.78
CA PRO A 29 -34.94 4.54 7.56
C PRO A 29 -36.17 4.13 6.74
N ASN A 30 -36.73 5.10 6.01
CA ASN A 30 -37.93 4.93 5.18
C ASN A 30 -39.20 4.50 5.93
N GLY A 31 -39.24 4.66 7.27
CA GLY A 31 -40.44 4.44 8.08
C GLY A 31 -40.68 3.00 8.52
N ALA A 32 -39.76 2.07 8.22
CA ALA A 32 -39.80 0.73 8.79
C ALA A 32 -39.57 0.76 10.31
N VAL A 33 -39.94 -0.32 11.00
CA VAL A 33 -39.76 -0.47 12.44
C VAL A 33 -39.13 -1.83 12.70
N ALA A 34 -38.10 -1.89 13.56
CA ALA A 34 -37.45 -3.14 13.90
C ALA A 34 -38.44 -4.11 14.57
N SER A 35 -38.58 -5.31 14.00
CA SER A 35 -39.47 -6.37 14.51
C SER A 35 -38.76 -7.29 15.50
N VAL A 36 -37.43 -7.29 15.47
CA VAL A 36 -36.55 -8.10 16.31
C VAL A 36 -35.42 -7.23 16.85
N LEU A 37 -34.75 -7.74 17.88
CA LEU A 37 -33.52 -7.14 18.37
C LEU A 37 -32.38 -7.39 17.38
N ILE A 38 -31.60 -6.35 17.08
CA ILE A 38 -30.49 -6.42 16.13
C ILE A 38 -29.23 -5.85 16.78
N GLU A 39 -28.21 -6.70 16.89
CA GLU A 39 -26.93 -6.33 17.48
C GLU A 39 -26.09 -5.46 16.52
N PRO A 40 -25.16 -4.63 17.05
CA PRO A 40 -24.28 -3.80 16.24
C PRO A 40 -23.54 -4.58 15.14
N GLY A 41 -23.39 -3.98 13.97
CA GLY A 41 -22.74 -4.56 12.79
C GLY A 41 -23.63 -5.45 11.93
N HIS A 42 -24.80 -5.85 12.43
CA HIS A 42 -25.75 -6.66 11.68
C HIS A 42 -26.63 -5.81 10.75
N LYS A 43 -27.32 -6.46 9.81
CA LYS A 43 -28.17 -5.77 8.82
C LYS A 43 -29.63 -5.87 9.22
N VAL A 44 -30.39 -4.82 8.94
CA VAL A 44 -31.84 -4.77 9.12
C VAL A 44 -32.51 -4.44 7.80
N ALA A 45 -33.57 -5.15 7.44
CA ALA A 45 -34.39 -4.81 6.27
C ALA A 45 -35.15 -3.51 6.52
N ILE A 46 -35.06 -2.54 5.60
CA ILE A 46 -35.79 -1.27 5.70
C ILE A 46 -37.02 -1.21 4.79
N LYS A 47 -37.23 -2.29 4.02
CA LYS A 47 -38.42 -2.59 3.22
C LYS A 47 -38.53 -4.11 3.06
N PRO A 48 -39.68 -4.67 2.68
CA PRO A 48 -39.79 -6.09 2.38
C PRO A 48 -38.85 -6.51 1.25
N ILE A 49 -38.30 -7.73 1.34
CA ILE A 49 -37.44 -8.35 0.33
C ILE A 49 -37.97 -9.77 0.10
N ALA A 50 -38.48 -10.07 -1.08
CA ALA A 50 -39.04 -11.39 -1.36
C ALA A 50 -37.94 -12.45 -1.56
N ALA A 51 -38.26 -13.73 -1.35
CA ALA A 51 -37.35 -14.83 -1.61
C ALA A 51 -36.81 -14.76 -3.06
N GLY A 52 -35.50 -14.88 -3.21
CA GLY A 52 -34.80 -14.75 -4.49
C GLY A 52 -34.50 -13.30 -4.91
N GLU A 53 -35.06 -12.29 -4.27
CA GLU A 53 -34.71 -10.89 -4.56
C GLU A 53 -33.31 -10.53 -4.04
N ALA A 54 -32.71 -9.52 -4.66
CA ALA A 54 -31.41 -9.02 -4.27
C ALA A 54 -31.49 -8.31 -2.91
N VAL A 55 -30.59 -8.65 -2.00
CA VAL A 55 -30.28 -7.80 -0.85
C VAL A 55 -29.26 -6.76 -1.32
N VAL A 56 -29.59 -5.48 -1.19
CA VAL A 56 -28.85 -4.34 -1.74
C VAL A 56 -28.26 -3.49 -0.63
N LYS A 57 -26.94 -3.36 -0.63
CA LYS A 57 -26.13 -2.56 0.29
C LYS A 57 -25.01 -1.86 -0.49
N TYR A 58 -24.70 -0.60 -0.19
CA TYR A 58 -23.74 0.23 -0.98
C TYR A 58 -24.22 0.52 -2.41
N ALA A 59 -25.53 0.56 -2.64
CA ALA A 59 -26.15 0.52 -3.95
C ALA A 59 -25.81 -0.73 -4.77
N GLN A 60 -25.28 -1.78 -4.13
CA GLN A 60 -24.84 -3.01 -4.79
C GLN A 60 -25.56 -4.24 -4.24
N ALA A 61 -25.92 -5.19 -5.10
CA ALA A 61 -26.45 -6.46 -4.62
C ALA A 61 -25.32 -7.26 -3.98
N ILE A 62 -25.52 -7.65 -2.72
CA ILE A 62 -24.56 -8.41 -1.92
C ILE A 62 -24.90 -9.90 -1.84
N GLY A 63 -26.03 -10.29 -2.44
CA GLY A 63 -26.56 -11.65 -2.44
C GLY A 63 -28.07 -11.63 -2.66
N ARG A 64 -28.71 -12.78 -2.47
CA ARG A 64 -30.16 -12.93 -2.54
C ARG A 64 -30.76 -13.35 -1.21
N ALA A 65 -32.00 -12.93 -0.97
CA ALA A 65 -32.79 -13.44 0.13
C ALA A 65 -33.12 -14.92 -0.13
N THR A 66 -32.90 -15.80 0.84
CA THR A 66 -33.23 -17.25 0.71
C THR A 66 -34.68 -17.55 1.07
N GLN A 67 -35.35 -16.60 1.71
CA GLN A 67 -36.75 -16.61 2.10
C GLN A 67 -37.30 -15.18 2.06
N ASP A 68 -38.60 -14.99 2.21
CA ASP A 68 -39.17 -13.65 2.38
C ASP A 68 -38.63 -13.01 3.67
N ILE A 69 -38.24 -11.74 3.59
CA ILE A 69 -37.74 -10.94 4.69
C ILE A 69 -38.66 -9.73 4.84
N ALA A 70 -39.33 -9.63 5.98
CA ALA A 70 -40.19 -8.48 6.27
C ALA A 70 -39.36 -7.24 6.63
N ALA A 71 -39.92 -6.05 6.41
CA ALA A 71 -39.30 -4.82 6.90
C ALA A 71 -39.15 -4.89 8.43
N GLY A 72 -37.98 -4.49 8.94
CA GLY A 72 -37.67 -4.57 10.36
C GLY A 72 -36.93 -5.84 10.80
N GLU A 73 -36.81 -6.84 9.92
CA GLU A 73 -36.17 -8.11 10.27
C GLU A 73 -34.64 -8.06 10.16
N HIS A 74 -34.00 -8.96 10.90
CA HIS A 74 -32.57 -9.17 10.88
C HIS A 74 -32.14 -9.90 9.60
N VAL A 75 -31.25 -9.29 8.81
CA VAL A 75 -30.69 -9.88 7.58
C VAL A 75 -29.28 -10.42 7.83
N HIS A 76 -29.12 -11.73 7.74
CA HIS A 76 -27.88 -12.43 8.04
C HIS A 76 -27.72 -13.72 7.23
N SER A 77 -26.67 -14.49 7.47
CA SER A 77 -26.37 -15.74 6.74
C SER A 77 -27.49 -16.78 6.75
N HIS A 78 -28.46 -16.70 7.66
CA HIS A 78 -29.61 -17.61 7.69
C HIS A 78 -30.68 -17.29 6.63
N ASN A 79 -30.81 -16.02 6.22
CA ASN A 79 -31.82 -15.55 5.26
C ASN A 79 -31.23 -14.82 4.03
N LEU A 80 -29.90 -14.74 3.94
CA LEU A 80 -29.15 -14.15 2.83
C LEU A 80 -28.02 -15.09 2.41
N VAL A 81 -27.95 -15.40 1.13
CA VAL A 81 -26.87 -16.18 0.54
C VAL A 81 -26.10 -15.38 -0.51
N PHE A 82 -24.78 -15.59 -0.55
CA PHE A 82 -23.94 -15.07 -1.63
C PHE A 82 -24.08 -15.98 -2.86
N GLU A 83 -24.26 -15.37 -4.04
CA GLU A 83 -24.35 -16.11 -5.31
C GLU A 83 -23.23 -15.65 -6.24
N SER A 84 -22.51 -16.59 -6.85
CA SER A 84 -21.50 -16.28 -7.86
C SER A 84 -22.18 -15.89 -9.17
N GLY A 85 -22.37 -14.59 -9.38
CA GLY A 85 -22.92 -14.02 -10.62
C GLY A 85 -23.12 -12.51 -10.52
N ARG A 86 -23.32 -11.84 -11.66
CA ARG A 86 -23.73 -10.43 -11.68
C ARG A 86 -25.25 -10.37 -11.51
N LEU A 87 -25.70 -10.03 -10.32
CA LEU A 87 -27.07 -9.56 -10.12
C LEU A 87 -27.22 -8.21 -10.82
N PRO A 88 -28.38 -7.91 -11.43
CA PRO A 88 -28.65 -6.58 -11.93
C PRO A 88 -28.69 -5.63 -10.75
N VAL A 89 -27.84 -4.62 -10.81
CA VAL A 89 -27.52 -3.69 -9.73
C VAL A 89 -27.49 -2.28 -10.30
N VAL A 90 -27.63 -1.27 -9.44
CA VAL A 90 -27.45 0.14 -9.80
C VAL A 90 -26.20 0.28 -10.70
N PRO A 91 -26.33 0.93 -11.88
CA PRO A 91 -25.20 1.09 -12.79
C PRO A 91 -24.04 1.79 -12.08
N PRO A 92 -22.79 1.51 -12.48
CA PRO A 92 -21.63 2.18 -11.90
C PRO A 92 -21.78 3.70 -12.06
N SER A 93 -21.34 4.45 -11.05
CA SER A 93 -21.29 5.90 -11.13
C SER A 93 -20.32 6.35 -12.23
N GLU A 94 -20.50 7.58 -12.71
CA GLU A 94 -19.53 8.21 -13.59
C GLU A 94 -18.17 8.36 -12.90
N ALA A 95 -17.10 8.39 -13.71
CA ALA A 95 -15.77 8.62 -13.19
C ALA A 95 -15.65 10.05 -12.64
N GLU A 96 -15.18 10.17 -11.40
CA GLU A 96 -14.88 11.49 -10.83
C GLU A 96 -13.61 12.07 -11.46
N HIS A 97 -13.62 13.39 -11.69
CA HIS A 97 -12.49 14.13 -12.23
C HIS A 97 -12.00 15.16 -11.21
N ALA A 98 -10.68 15.29 -11.07
CA ALA A 98 -10.09 16.28 -10.17
C ALA A 98 -10.51 17.70 -10.55
N THR A 99 -11.07 18.42 -9.59
CA THR A 99 -11.48 19.82 -9.75
C THR A 99 -10.27 20.73 -9.85
N GLU A 100 -10.45 21.97 -10.32
CA GLU A 100 -9.38 22.97 -10.30
C GLU A 100 -8.85 23.23 -8.88
N ALA A 101 -9.72 23.17 -7.87
CA ALA A 101 -9.32 23.27 -6.48
C ALA A 101 -8.43 22.10 -6.03
N ASP A 102 -8.71 20.88 -6.49
CA ASP A 102 -7.85 19.72 -6.22
C ASP A 102 -6.47 19.88 -6.87
N ARG A 103 -6.42 20.38 -8.11
CA ARG A 103 -5.18 20.61 -8.87
C ARG A 103 -4.32 21.73 -8.29
N ALA A 104 -4.95 22.71 -7.65
CA ALA A 104 -4.25 23.81 -6.99
C ALA A 104 -3.61 23.43 -5.64
N ARG A 105 -3.91 22.24 -5.08
CA ARG A 105 -3.32 21.80 -3.81
C ARG A 105 -1.83 21.55 -3.95
N THR A 106 -1.06 22.08 -2.99
CA THR A 106 0.40 21.93 -2.92
C THR A 106 0.83 21.32 -1.59
N PHE A 107 2.03 20.72 -1.56
CA PHE A 107 2.67 20.28 -0.33
C PHE A 107 4.18 20.56 -0.39
N MET A 108 4.81 20.69 0.78
CA MET A 108 6.26 20.84 0.90
C MET A 108 6.94 19.49 0.70
N GLY A 109 7.81 19.38 -0.31
CA GLY A 109 8.38 18.11 -0.75
C GLY A 109 9.71 18.28 -1.47
N TYR A 110 10.58 17.28 -1.36
CA TYR A 110 11.87 17.27 -2.03
C TYR A 110 11.66 17.05 -3.53
N ARG A 111 11.89 18.07 -4.34
CA ARG A 111 11.87 17.95 -5.80
C ARG A 111 13.03 17.07 -6.27
N ARG A 112 12.72 16.12 -7.15
CA ARG A 112 13.70 15.23 -7.79
C ARG A 112 13.97 15.66 -9.22
N ALA A 113 15.12 15.26 -9.76
CA ALA A 113 15.54 15.61 -11.11
C ALA A 113 14.59 15.11 -12.21
N ASP A 114 13.79 14.09 -11.93
CA ASP A 114 12.79 13.54 -12.85
C ASP A 114 11.41 14.20 -12.74
N GLY A 115 11.30 15.30 -11.99
CA GLY A 115 10.07 16.07 -11.81
C GLY A 115 9.12 15.55 -10.72
N ARG A 116 9.38 14.38 -10.14
CA ARG A 116 8.59 13.86 -9.01
C ARG A 116 9.00 14.55 -7.71
N ALA A 117 8.18 14.38 -6.68
CA ALA A 117 8.42 14.94 -5.34
C ALA A 117 8.39 13.83 -4.27
N GLY A 118 9.40 13.84 -3.39
CA GLY A 118 9.45 12.98 -2.21
C GLY A 118 8.92 13.71 -0.97
N THR A 119 8.21 12.99 -0.10
CA THR A 119 7.82 13.48 1.23
C THR A 119 8.91 13.24 2.29
N ARG A 120 9.92 12.45 1.94
CA ARG A 120 11.11 12.13 2.74
C ARG A 120 12.36 12.14 1.86
N ASN A 121 13.52 12.23 2.48
CA ASN A 121 14.84 12.21 1.87
C ASN A 121 15.71 11.15 2.53
N PHE A 122 15.35 9.89 2.27
CA PHE A 122 16.12 8.74 2.69
C PHE A 122 17.25 8.44 1.69
N ILE A 123 18.23 7.65 2.13
CA ILE A 123 19.17 6.98 1.25
C ILE A 123 18.91 5.47 1.34
N GLY A 124 18.59 4.84 0.22
CA GLY A 124 18.27 3.41 0.17
C GLY A 124 19.52 2.55 0.01
N ILE A 125 19.62 1.43 0.72
CA ILE A 125 20.66 0.42 0.56
C ILE A 125 19.97 -0.87 0.08
N VAL A 126 19.99 -1.09 -1.24
CA VAL A 126 19.18 -2.12 -1.89
C VAL A 126 20.01 -3.37 -2.13
N ALA A 127 19.58 -4.48 -1.56
CA ALA A 127 20.10 -5.81 -1.84
C ALA A 127 19.61 -6.29 -3.22
N SER A 128 20.51 -6.77 -4.09
CA SER A 128 20.14 -7.48 -5.33
C SER A 128 19.74 -8.94 -5.08
N VAL A 129 20.17 -9.50 -3.94
CA VAL A 129 20.03 -10.90 -3.57
C VAL A 129 19.98 -11.07 -2.05
N ASN A 130 19.25 -12.07 -1.56
CA ASN A 130 19.17 -12.39 -0.13
C ASN A 130 20.54 -12.53 0.56
N CYS A 131 21.55 -13.06 -0.14
CA CYS A 131 22.90 -13.23 0.43
C CYS A 131 23.60 -11.90 0.80
N SER A 132 23.10 -10.76 0.29
CA SER A 132 23.60 -9.43 0.65
C SER A 132 22.80 -8.75 1.77
N ALA A 133 21.70 -9.35 2.23
CA ALA A 133 20.76 -8.73 3.17
C ALA A 133 21.41 -8.36 4.52
N THR A 134 22.14 -9.29 5.14
CA THR A 134 22.83 -9.04 6.41
C THR A 134 23.85 -7.90 6.30
N VAL A 135 24.55 -7.82 5.17
CA VAL A 135 25.51 -6.73 4.92
C VAL A 135 24.77 -5.40 4.74
N CYS A 136 23.65 -5.38 3.99
CA CYS A 136 22.82 -4.17 3.84
C CYS A 136 22.29 -3.65 5.17
N HIS A 137 21.81 -4.52 6.07
CA HIS A 137 21.43 -4.14 7.42
C HIS A 137 22.61 -3.54 8.20
N SER A 138 23.76 -4.21 8.17
CA SER A 138 24.97 -3.75 8.86
C SER A 138 25.45 -2.37 8.36
N ILE A 139 25.34 -2.12 7.05
CA ILE A 139 25.62 -0.82 6.43
C ILE A 139 24.65 0.23 6.97
N ALA A 140 23.34 -0.04 6.92
CA ALA A 140 22.31 0.90 7.35
C ALA A 140 22.46 1.28 8.83
N ASP A 141 22.66 0.29 9.71
CA ASP A 141 22.84 0.51 11.14
C ASP A 141 24.08 1.37 11.42
N THR A 142 25.18 1.11 10.71
CA THR A 142 26.42 1.88 10.84
C THR A 142 26.24 3.30 10.30
N ALA A 143 25.59 3.48 9.15
CA ALA A 143 25.31 4.77 8.55
C ALA A 143 24.40 5.64 9.42
N ASN A 144 23.32 5.07 9.97
CA ASN A 144 22.44 5.78 10.90
C ASN A 144 23.15 6.17 12.20
N ARG A 145 24.08 5.36 12.69
CA ARG A 145 24.86 5.69 13.91
C ARG A 145 25.92 6.76 13.67
N THR A 146 26.54 6.80 12.49
CA THR A 146 27.79 7.57 12.28
C THR A 146 27.72 8.68 11.23
N LEU A 147 26.89 8.53 10.19
CA LEU A 147 26.70 9.53 9.14
C LEU A 147 25.47 10.39 9.40
N LEU A 148 24.34 9.79 9.77
CA LEU A 148 23.08 10.52 9.94
C LEU A 148 23.20 11.76 10.84
N PRO A 149 23.92 11.74 12.00
CA PRO A 149 24.10 12.95 12.81
C PRO A 149 24.83 14.10 12.11
N LYS A 150 25.57 13.83 11.03
CA LYS A 150 26.32 14.82 10.24
C LYS A 150 25.51 15.43 9.09
N TYR A 151 24.40 14.80 8.71
CA TYR A 151 23.60 15.19 7.55
C TYR A 151 22.12 15.42 7.93
N PRO A 152 21.77 16.58 8.52
CA PRO A 152 20.41 16.85 9.00
C PRO A 152 19.35 16.90 7.88
N GLY A 153 19.75 17.05 6.61
CA GLY A 153 18.86 16.99 5.46
C GLY A 153 18.48 15.57 5.03
N ILE A 154 19.02 14.54 5.68
CA ILE A 154 18.73 13.13 5.43
C ILE A 154 17.82 12.60 6.54
N ASP A 155 16.70 11.99 6.16
CA ASP A 155 15.75 11.40 7.12
C ASP A 155 16.23 10.04 7.67
N GLY A 156 17.17 9.38 6.97
CA GLY A 156 17.75 8.10 7.40
C GLY A 156 18.39 7.29 6.26
N PHE A 157 19.11 6.25 6.64
CA PHE A 157 19.65 5.23 5.74
C PHE A 157 18.84 3.95 5.90
N VAL A 158 18.22 3.44 4.83
CA VAL A 158 17.22 2.36 4.92
C VAL A 158 17.66 1.14 4.13
N PRO A 159 17.77 -0.05 4.76
CA PRO A 159 18.05 -1.28 4.04
C PRO A 159 16.78 -1.79 3.34
N ILE A 160 16.88 -2.05 2.05
CA ILE A 160 15.82 -2.66 1.24
C ILE A 160 16.29 -4.05 0.85
N VAL A 161 15.82 -5.04 1.59
CA VAL A 161 16.23 -6.44 1.47
C VAL A 161 15.07 -7.34 1.06
N HIS A 162 15.38 -8.51 0.51
CA HIS A 162 14.37 -9.49 0.13
C HIS A 162 14.88 -10.92 0.35
N GLY A 163 13.95 -11.85 0.60
CA GLY A 163 14.28 -13.27 0.81
C GLY A 163 14.60 -14.06 -0.47
N GLN A 164 14.42 -13.47 -1.65
CA GLN A 164 14.68 -14.16 -2.92
C GLN A 164 16.19 -14.36 -3.17
N GLY A 165 16.57 -15.59 -3.51
CA GLY A 165 17.96 -16.00 -3.73
C GLY A 165 18.27 -16.38 -5.17
N CYS A 166 19.53 -16.74 -5.44
CA CYS A 166 20.04 -17.12 -6.77
C CYS A 166 19.42 -18.40 -7.35
N GLY A 167 18.65 -19.16 -6.57
CA GLY A 167 17.99 -20.41 -7.01
C GLY A 167 16.69 -20.20 -7.79
N MET A 168 16.25 -18.95 -8.00
CA MET A 168 15.14 -18.67 -8.90
C MET A 168 15.59 -18.73 -10.36
N SER A 169 14.67 -19.09 -11.26
CA SER A 169 14.90 -18.97 -12.70
C SER A 169 15.31 -17.53 -13.04
N GLY A 170 16.37 -17.38 -13.84
CA GLY A 170 16.84 -16.09 -14.35
C GLY A 170 15.86 -15.40 -15.31
N THR A 171 14.76 -16.06 -15.65
CA THR A 171 13.77 -15.63 -16.64
C THR A 171 12.35 -15.95 -16.16
N GLY A 172 11.35 -15.36 -16.82
CA GLY A 172 9.93 -15.55 -16.50
C GLY A 172 9.40 -14.58 -15.46
N ASP A 173 8.12 -14.76 -15.12
CA ASP A 173 7.34 -13.79 -14.35
C ASP A 173 7.94 -13.47 -12.98
N GLY A 174 8.51 -14.47 -12.29
CA GLY A 174 9.15 -14.28 -10.99
C GLY A 174 10.32 -13.29 -11.04
N MET A 175 11.22 -13.45 -12.02
CA MET A 175 12.35 -12.54 -12.20
C MET A 175 11.90 -11.15 -12.67
N MET A 176 10.90 -11.09 -13.56
CA MET A 176 10.32 -9.82 -14.00
C MET A 176 9.69 -9.03 -12.84
N VAL A 177 8.97 -9.71 -11.94
CA VAL A 177 8.40 -9.10 -10.73
C VAL A 177 9.49 -8.62 -9.81
N LEU A 178 10.55 -9.41 -9.57
CA LEU A 178 11.69 -8.99 -8.74
C LEU A 178 12.36 -7.74 -9.31
N HIS A 179 12.70 -7.76 -10.60
CA HIS A 179 13.35 -6.62 -11.27
C HIS A 179 12.48 -5.37 -11.21
N ARG A 180 11.18 -5.48 -11.54
CA ARG A 180 10.25 -4.35 -11.49
C ARG A 180 10.12 -3.78 -10.08
N THR A 181 10.09 -4.65 -9.07
CA THR A 181 9.99 -4.25 -7.65
C THR A 181 11.24 -3.50 -7.21
N LEU A 182 12.43 -4.07 -7.43
CA LEU A 182 13.69 -3.43 -7.05
C LEU A 182 13.97 -2.14 -7.82
N ALA A 183 13.63 -2.09 -9.11
CA ALA A 183 13.69 -0.86 -9.90
C ALA A 183 12.72 0.22 -9.35
N GLY A 184 11.54 -0.19 -8.89
CA GLY A 184 10.57 0.68 -8.23
C GLY A 184 11.12 1.29 -6.94
N TYR A 185 11.73 0.48 -6.09
CA TYR A 185 12.44 0.97 -4.89
C TYR A 185 13.59 1.89 -5.25
N ALA A 186 14.45 1.49 -6.20
CA ALA A 186 15.60 2.29 -6.60
C ALA A 186 15.23 3.69 -7.15
N ARG A 187 14.02 3.82 -7.72
CA ARG A 187 13.48 5.07 -8.28
C ARG A 187 12.41 5.69 -7.39
N HIS A 188 12.22 5.24 -6.16
CA HIS A 188 11.16 5.80 -5.31
C HIS A 188 11.52 7.25 -4.92
N PRO A 189 10.61 8.24 -5.05
CA PRO A 189 10.96 9.66 -4.85
C PRO A 189 11.34 10.01 -3.41
N ASN A 190 11.02 9.16 -2.44
CA ASN A 190 11.52 9.31 -1.06
C ASN A 190 13.00 8.95 -0.88
N PHE A 191 13.64 8.33 -1.88
CA PHE A 191 15.08 8.18 -1.89
C PHE A 191 15.71 9.33 -2.65
N GLY A 192 16.52 10.14 -1.96
CA GLY A 192 17.39 11.11 -2.61
C GLY A 192 18.49 10.42 -3.40
N GLY A 193 18.97 9.27 -2.90
CA GLY A 193 19.92 8.40 -3.56
C GLY A 193 19.82 6.96 -3.08
N VAL A 194 20.42 6.05 -3.83
CA VAL A 194 20.40 4.61 -3.57
C VAL A 194 21.78 4.01 -3.81
N LEU A 195 22.21 3.12 -2.92
CA LEU A 195 23.35 2.24 -3.06
C LEU A 195 22.85 0.81 -3.30
N MET A 196 23.28 0.16 -4.39
CA MET A 196 22.92 -1.23 -4.66
C MET A 196 24.05 -2.19 -4.28
N VAL A 197 23.74 -3.22 -3.50
CA VAL A 197 24.73 -4.16 -2.99
C VAL A 197 24.39 -5.55 -3.48
N GLY A 198 25.34 -6.16 -4.19
CA GLY A 198 25.27 -7.55 -4.64
C GLY A 198 26.21 -8.45 -3.88
N LEU A 199 26.07 -9.76 -4.05
CA LEU A 199 27.08 -10.69 -3.55
C LEU A 199 28.24 -10.80 -4.56
N GLY A 200 27.90 -10.93 -5.84
CA GLY A 200 28.82 -11.10 -6.98
C GLY A 200 28.57 -12.37 -7.80
N CYS A 201 27.74 -13.30 -7.32
CA CYS A 201 27.45 -14.58 -7.98
C CYS A 201 25.97 -14.77 -8.34
N GLU A 202 25.13 -13.76 -8.13
CA GLU A 202 23.70 -13.81 -8.41
C GLU A 202 23.38 -13.72 -9.91
N VAL A 203 22.28 -14.35 -10.33
CA VAL A 203 21.75 -14.21 -11.69
C VAL A 203 21.19 -12.79 -11.91
N ASN A 204 20.69 -12.16 -10.85
CA ASN A 204 20.19 -10.80 -10.83
C ASN A 204 21.33 -9.78 -10.76
N GLN A 205 22.05 -9.63 -11.87
CA GLN A 205 23.22 -8.78 -11.95
C GLN A 205 22.88 -7.29 -11.80
N LEU A 206 23.68 -6.56 -11.02
CA LEU A 206 23.50 -5.14 -10.72
C LEU A 206 23.42 -4.25 -11.96
N THR A 207 24.06 -4.66 -13.05
CA THR A 207 24.07 -3.97 -14.36
C THR A 207 22.70 -3.94 -15.04
N LEU A 208 21.79 -4.84 -14.68
CA LEU A 208 20.44 -4.94 -15.23
C LEU A 208 19.51 -3.80 -14.79
N TYR A 209 19.88 -3.08 -13.73
CA TYR A 209 19.09 -1.98 -13.18
C TYR A 209 19.38 -0.62 -13.79
N GLY A 210 20.33 -0.55 -14.74
CA GLY A 210 20.56 0.58 -15.64
C GLY A 210 20.47 1.94 -14.92
N GLN A 211 21.40 2.23 -14.03
CA GLN A 211 21.48 3.56 -13.43
C GLN A 211 22.00 4.54 -14.50
N LYS A 212 21.21 5.57 -14.83
CA LYS A 212 21.64 6.66 -15.74
C LYS A 212 22.22 7.81 -14.91
N GLY A 213 23.35 8.38 -15.36
CA GLY A 213 24.03 9.53 -14.76
C GLY A 213 25.53 9.29 -14.54
N VAL A 214 26.34 10.35 -14.53
CA VAL A 214 27.83 10.29 -14.44
C VAL A 214 28.34 9.62 -13.15
N ALA A 215 27.50 9.52 -12.10
CA ALA A 215 27.79 8.84 -10.84
C ALA A 215 27.25 7.40 -10.74
N ALA A 216 26.57 6.88 -11.77
CA ALA A 216 25.90 5.58 -11.75
C ALA A 216 26.85 4.39 -11.48
N GLY A 217 28.09 4.44 -11.99
CA GLY A 217 29.08 3.38 -11.79
C GLY A 217 29.67 3.30 -10.37
N LYS A 218 29.44 4.31 -9.51
CA LYS A 218 29.96 4.35 -8.13
C LYS A 218 28.93 3.92 -7.08
N ARG A 219 27.67 3.79 -7.45
CA ARG A 219 26.53 3.55 -6.54
C ARG A 219 26.08 2.10 -6.50
N HIS A 220 26.96 1.19 -6.89
CA HIS A 220 26.78 -0.24 -6.69
C HIS A 220 28.11 -0.95 -6.47
N PHE A 221 28.11 -2.06 -5.75
CA PHE A 221 29.27 -2.97 -5.67
C PHE A 221 28.86 -4.37 -5.22
N ASN A 222 29.73 -5.35 -5.48
CA ASN A 222 29.61 -6.70 -4.97
C ASN A 222 30.44 -6.91 -3.70
N ILE A 223 29.90 -7.66 -2.74
CA ILE A 223 30.56 -7.97 -1.47
C ILE A 223 31.86 -8.76 -1.68
N GLN A 224 31.89 -9.69 -2.65
CA GLN A 224 33.07 -10.49 -2.97
C GLN A 224 34.22 -9.61 -3.49
N ASP A 225 33.92 -8.67 -4.41
CA ASP A 225 34.91 -7.73 -4.95
C ASP A 225 35.43 -6.75 -3.90
N ALA A 226 34.59 -6.40 -2.91
CA ALA A 226 35.00 -5.57 -1.78
C ALA A 226 35.88 -6.31 -0.75
N GLY A 227 36.01 -7.64 -0.86
CA GLY A 227 36.80 -8.46 0.07
C GLY A 227 36.04 -8.84 1.34
N GLY A 228 34.72 -9.04 1.25
CA GLY A 228 33.87 -9.58 2.32
C GLY A 228 33.09 -8.51 3.11
N SER A 229 32.32 -8.96 4.10
CA SER A 229 31.29 -8.14 4.78
C SER A 229 31.84 -6.90 5.47
N ARG A 230 32.96 -7.01 6.22
CA ARG A 230 33.53 -5.87 6.96
C ARG A 230 34.02 -4.78 6.00
N LYS A 231 34.82 -5.15 4.99
CA LYS A 231 35.32 -4.22 3.97
C LYS A 231 34.19 -3.63 3.11
N SER A 232 33.12 -4.39 2.90
CA SER A 232 31.90 -3.90 2.24
C SER A 232 31.23 -2.78 3.03
N VAL A 233 31.12 -2.93 4.36
CA VAL A 233 30.60 -1.85 5.22
C VAL A 233 31.50 -0.62 5.12
N GLU A 234 32.81 -0.76 5.29
CA GLU A 234 33.77 0.35 5.19
C GLU A 234 33.67 1.08 3.85
N LYS A 235 33.64 0.33 2.74
CA LYS A 235 33.46 0.88 1.38
C LYS A 235 32.12 1.62 1.23
N ALA A 236 31.04 1.04 1.73
CA ALA A 236 29.71 1.64 1.65
C ALA A 236 29.64 2.98 2.39
N MET A 237 30.32 3.13 3.52
CA MET A 237 30.33 4.38 4.29
C MET A 237 30.83 5.58 3.48
N GLY A 238 31.87 5.40 2.66
CA GLY A 238 32.37 6.45 1.77
C GLY A 238 31.35 6.83 0.70
N VAL A 239 30.77 5.84 0.02
CA VAL A 239 29.76 6.07 -1.02
C VAL A 239 28.51 6.74 -0.44
N LEU A 240 28.07 6.32 0.75
CA LEU A 240 26.90 6.90 1.42
C LEU A 240 27.14 8.34 1.87
N ALA A 241 28.36 8.70 2.28
CA ALA A 241 28.71 10.07 2.60
C ALA A 241 28.63 10.97 1.36
N GLU A 242 29.18 10.52 0.21
CA GLU A 242 29.07 11.26 -1.06
C GLU A 242 27.59 11.47 -1.47
N ILE A 243 26.76 10.44 -1.34
CA ILE A 243 25.32 10.56 -1.64
C ILE A 243 24.66 11.55 -0.67
N ALA A 244 24.97 11.47 0.63
CA ALA A 244 24.39 12.34 1.64
C ALA A 244 24.77 13.81 1.46
N GLU A 245 26.00 14.09 1.02
CA GLU A 245 26.45 15.44 0.68
C GLU A 245 25.67 16.03 -0.50
N GLU A 246 25.41 15.23 -1.53
CA GLU A 246 24.63 15.67 -2.70
C GLU A 246 23.17 15.93 -2.34
N VAL A 247 22.51 14.93 -1.74
CA VAL A 247 21.04 14.93 -1.61
C VAL A 247 20.58 15.59 -0.31
N GLY A 248 21.46 15.74 0.68
CA GLY A 248 21.18 16.41 1.95
C GLY A 248 21.04 17.93 1.84
N GLN A 249 21.46 18.52 0.72
CA GLN A 249 21.29 19.97 0.46
C GLN A 249 19.89 20.32 -0.07
N LEU A 250 19.10 19.31 -0.47
CA LEU A 250 17.74 19.52 -0.97
C LEU A 250 16.83 19.98 0.17
N LYS A 251 15.94 20.93 -0.14
CA LYS A 251 14.94 21.47 0.79
C LYS A 251 13.53 21.03 0.38
N ARG A 252 12.66 20.87 1.38
CA ARG A 252 11.23 20.64 1.19
C ARG A 252 10.51 21.91 0.80
#